data_AF-A0AAD7EQ24-F1
#
_entry.id   AF-A0AAD7EQ24-F1
#
_cell.length_a   1.000
_cell.length_b   1.000
_cell.length_c   1.000
_cell.angle_alpha   90.00
_cell.angle_beta   90.00
_cell.angle_gamma   90.00
#
_symmetry.space_group_name_H-M   'P 1'
#
loop_
_entity.id
_entity.type
_entity.pdbx_description
1 polymer ?
#
loop_
_entity_poly.entity_id
_entity_poly.type
_entity_poly.pdbx_seq_one_letter_code
_entity_poly.pdbx_strand_id
1 'polypeptide(L)'
;MKASTLFTFAAAAGLASAQSLSTDCTNSLKGLLTSPDAACLNPSALLSFFVGNAKSVPDTVNNWLTGLCSTGFCSNETLATIVTNITTGCASDFNVAGGVPETVTQIVQEVYPTARSIACLKDVPTNQLCVSETLTSLETLVGKLSFSDLNVATAFGDFQKIVVGAQNLACTGCTKAAFRLASQLSLVTEFPQAQQQAALQIDAICGANFIG
;
A
#
# COMPACT_ATOMS: atom_id res chain seq x y z
N MET A 1 -27.11 -16.60 21.94
CA MET A 1 -26.44 -15.54 22.72
C MET A 1 -25.01 -15.44 22.24
N LYS A 2 -24.53 -14.20 22.06
CA LYS A 2 -23.36 -13.77 21.30
C LYS A 2 -22.05 -14.41 21.79
N ALA A 3 -21.29 -15.03 20.89
CA ALA A 3 -19.85 -15.26 21.06
C ALA A 3 -19.13 -14.26 20.16
N SER A 4 -18.80 -13.10 20.74
CA SER A 4 -17.89 -12.13 20.14
C SER A 4 -16.45 -12.63 20.33
N THR A 5 -15.86 -13.22 19.29
CA THR A 5 -14.42 -13.51 19.27
C THR A 5 -13.72 -12.34 18.58
N LEU A 6 -13.29 -11.38 19.39
CA LEU A 6 -12.33 -10.34 19.01
C LEU A 6 -10.97 -11.02 18.79
N PHE A 7 -10.61 -11.30 17.53
CA PHE A 7 -9.22 -11.52 17.14
C PHE A 7 -8.55 -10.15 17.01
N THR A 8 -8.06 -9.65 18.15
CA THR A 8 -7.21 -8.46 18.20
C THR A 8 -5.84 -8.86 17.66
N PHE A 9 -5.52 -8.45 16.43
CA PHE A 9 -4.19 -8.60 15.85
C PHE A 9 -3.15 -7.87 16.73
N ALA A 10 -2.31 -8.63 17.44
CA ALA A 10 -1.23 -8.09 18.27
C ALA A 10 -0.07 -7.49 17.46
N ALA A 11 -0.12 -7.50 16.12
CA ALA A 11 0.76 -6.72 15.26
C ALA A 11 0.24 -5.29 14.99
N ALA A 12 -1.01 -4.97 15.39
CA ALA A 12 -1.56 -3.61 15.27
C ALA A 12 -1.14 -2.68 16.43
N ALA A 13 -0.58 -3.21 17.52
CA ALA A 13 -0.21 -2.40 18.68
C ALA A 13 0.94 -1.41 18.42
N GLY A 14 1.72 -1.60 17.34
CA GLY A 14 2.71 -0.63 16.87
C GLY A 14 2.21 0.29 15.73
N LEU A 15 1.05 0.02 15.15
CA LEU A 15 0.46 0.78 14.03
C LEU A 15 -0.80 1.57 14.44
N ALA A 16 -1.40 1.23 15.58
CA ALA A 16 -2.56 1.93 16.16
C ALA A 16 -2.22 3.32 16.72
N SER A 17 -0.93 3.68 16.82
CA SER A 17 -0.43 4.98 17.26
C SER A 17 -0.17 5.98 16.12
N ALA A 18 -0.77 5.81 14.94
CA ALA A 18 -0.79 6.87 13.93
C ALA A 18 -1.86 7.94 14.25
N GLN A 19 -1.93 8.41 15.49
CA GLN A 19 -2.68 9.61 15.84
C GLN A 19 -1.69 10.78 15.77
N SER A 20 -1.50 11.29 14.55
CA SER A 20 -0.50 12.27 14.11
C SER A 20 0.94 11.79 14.20
N LEU A 21 1.61 11.70 13.04
CA LEU A 21 3.06 11.56 12.98
C LEU A 21 3.70 12.76 13.70
N SER A 22 4.82 12.52 14.38
CA SER A 22 5.63 13.59 14.95
C SER A 22 6.03 14.61 13.88
N THR A 23 6.36 15.82 14.33
CA THR A 23 6.85 16.86 13.43
C THR A 23 8.13 16.41 12.72
N ASP A 24 8.99 15.65 13.42
CA ASP A 24 10.24 15.13 12.86
C ASP A 24 10.01 14.07 11.78
N CYS A 25 9.06 13.17 12.01
CA CYS A 25 8.66 12.18 11.02
C CYS A 25 8.04 12.84 9.78
N THR A 26 7.16 13.82 10.02
CA THR A 26 6.53 14.61 8.96
C THR A 26 7.58 15.36 8.13
N ASN A 27 8.57 15.97 8.77
CA ASN A 27 9.65 16.69 8.08
C ASN A 27 10.54 15.74 7.27
N SER A 28 10.82 14.57 7.81
CA SER A 28 11.63 13.55 7.12
C SER A 28 10.92 13.01 5.89
N LEU A 29 9.61 12.75 5.99
CA LEU A 29 8.77 12.39 4.84
C LEU A 29 8.70 13.53 3.80
N LYS A 30 8.57 14.78 4.23
CA LYS A 30 8.62 15.94 3.33
C LYS A 30 9.97 16.08 2.63
N GLY A 31 11.07 15.82 3.32
CA GLY A 31 12.42 15.83 2.74
C GLY A 31 12.58 14.83 1.61
N LEU A 32 11.91 13.67 1.68
CA LEU A 32 11.90 12.70 0.59
C LEU A 32 11.19 13.18 -0.67
N LEU A 33 10.16 14.03 -0.53
CA LEU A 33 9.40 14.55 -1.68
C LEU A 33 10.27 15.34 -2.66
N THR A 34 11.36 15.90 -2.16
CA THR A 34 12.33 16.67 -2.94
C THR A 34 13.70 16.01 -3.03
N SER A 35 13.86 14.81 -2.47
CA SER A 35 15.17 14.15 -2.43
C SER A 35 15.50 13.53 -3.79
N PRO A 36 16.69 13.81 -4.36
CA PRO A 36 17.14 13.15 -5.58
C PRO A 36 17.34 11.65 -5.37
N ASP A 37 17.68 11.22 -4.15
CA ASP A 37 17.86 9.81 -3.80
C ASP A 37 16.55 9.04 -3.92
N ALA A 38 15.40 9.70 -3.73
CA ALA A 38 14.09 9.09 -3.83
C ALA A 38 13.44 9.22 -5.22
N ALA A 39 14.13 9.75 -6.23
CA ALA A 39 13.54 10.04 -7.54
C ALA A 39 12.90 8.82 -8.23
N CYS A 40 13.44 7.61 -8.01
CA CYS A 40 12.90 6.33 -8.50
C CYS A 40 11.51 5.98 -7.92
N LEU A 41 11.08 6.64 -6.84
CA LEU A 41 9.74 6.54 -6.25
C LEU A 41 8.77 7.62 -6.77
N ASN A 42 9.23 8.54 -7.63
CA ASN A 42 8.45 9.70 -8.10
C ASN A 42 7.77 10.52 -6.97
N PRO A 43 8.43 10.79 -5.84
CA PRO A 43 7.75 11.33 -4.66
C PRO A 43 7.32 12.80 -4.87
N SER A 44 7.94 13.51 -5.82
CA SER A 44 7.56 14.87 -6.20
C SER A 44 6.14 14.98 -6.76
N ALA A 45 5.61 13.92 -7.38
CA ALA A 45 4.23 13.89 -7.86
C ALA A 45 3.20 13.90 -6.70
N LEU A 46 3.65 13.60 -5.48
CA LEU A 46 2.85 13.69 -4.26
C LEU A 46 2.95 15.08 -3.61
N LEU A 47 3.80 16.00 -4.09
CA LEU A 47 3.91 17.34 -3.51
C LEU A 47 2.59 18.11 -3.56
N SER A 48 1.83 18.00 -4.64
CA SER A 48 0.52 18.66 -4.74
C SER A 48 -0.46 18.21 -3.67
N PHE A 49 -0.29 17.01 -3.10
CA PHE A 49 -1.06 16.54 -1.96
C PHE A 49 -0.69 17.29 -0.67
N PHE A 50 0.61 17.50 -0.43
CA PHE A 50 1.08 18.20 0.78
C PHE A 50 0.94 19.73 0.71
N VAL A 51 0.90 20.31 -0.50
CA VAL A 51 1.00 21.76 -0.71
C VAL A 51 -0.33 22.44 -1.10
N GLY A 52 -1.37 21.72 -1.52
CA GLY A 52 -2.73 22.30 -1.50
C GLY A 52 -3.81 21.76 -2.44
N ASN A 53 -5.05 21.94 -1.96
CA ASN A 53 -6.39 21.86 -2.58
C ASN A 53 -6.84 20.55 -3.24
N ALA A 54 -7.55 19.74 -2.44
CA ALA A 54 -8.67 18.84 -2.78
C ALA A 54 -8.70 18.20 -4.19
N LYS A 55 -7.58 17.66 -4.67
CA LYS A 55 -7.60 16.72 -5.80
C LYS A 55 -8.21 15.40 -5.34
N SER A 56 -8.91 14.72 -6.25
CA SER A 56 -9.41 13.38 -5.98
C SER A 56 -8.21 12.47 -5.66
N VAL A 57 -8.40 11.53 -4.75
CA VAL A 57 -7.40 10.52 -4.42
C VAL A 57 -6.98 9.73 -5.68
N PRO A 58 -7.90 9.28 -6.55
CA PRO A 58 -7.55 8.58 -7.78
C PRO A 58 -6.64 9.40 -8.71
N ASP A 59 -6.91 10.69 -8.92
CA ASP A 59 -6.09 11.53 -9.81
C ASP A 59 -4.66 11.67 -9.27
N THR A 60 -4.54 11.88 -7.96
CA THR A 60 -3.25 12.02 -7.29
C THR A 60 -2.44 10.74 -7.41
N VAL A 61 -3.06 9.60 -7.12
CA VAL A 61 -2.44 8.28 -7.21
C VAL A 61 -2.10 7.94 -8.66
N ASN A 62 -2.97 8.24 -9.63
CA ASN A 62 -2.72 8.01 -11.04
C ASN A 62 -1.51 8.81 -11.56
N ASN A 63 -1.40 10.09 -11.20
CA ASN A 63 -0.26 10.92 -11.59
C ASN A 63 1.05 10.39 -10.98
N TRP A 64 1.01 10.03 -9.70
CA TRP A 64 2.16 9.44 -9.01
C TRP A 64 2.59 8.11 -9.65
N LEU A 65 1.65 7.18 -9.85
CA LEU A 65 1.93 5.88 -10.45
C LEU A 65 2.36 5.98 -11.91
N THR A 66 1.84 6.93 -12.69
CA THR A 66 2.31 7.13 -14.07
C THR A 66 3.80 7.49 -14.11
N GLY A 67 4.25 8.39 -13.25
CA GLY A 67 5.68 8.73 -13.15
C GLY A 67 6.49 7.61 -12.50
N LEU A 68 5.95 6.93 -11.48
CA LEU A 68 6.60 5.77 -10.87
C LEU A 68 6.84 4.71 -11.95
N CYS A 69 5.81 4.23 -12.63
CA CYS A 69 5.88 3.12 -13.58
C CYS A 69 6.60 3.45 -14.90
N SER A 70 6.93 4.71 -15.16
CA SER A 70 7.77 5.12 -16.30
C SER A 70 9.26 5.25 -15.97
N THR A 71 9.63 5.14 -14.70
CA THR A 71 11.04 5.14 -14.25
C THR A 71 11.56 3.71 -14.01
N GLY A 72 12.87 3.57 -13.85
CA GLY A 72 13.48 2.31 -13.41
C GLY A 72 13.22 2.00 -11.93
N PHE A 73 13.45 0.75 -11.53
CA PHE A 73 13.41 0.34 -10.12
C PHE A 73 14.46 1.10 -9.31
N CYS A 74 14.16 1.41 -8.05
CA CYS A 74 15.16 1.85 -7.08
C CYS A 74 16.19 0.74 -6.84
N SER A 75 17.46 1.11 -6.70
CA SER A 75 18.50 0.16 -6.30
C SER A 75 18.37 -0.19 -4.81
N ASN A 76 19.00 -1.29 -4.39
CA ASN A 76 18.99 -1.69 -2.98
C ASN A 76 19.65 -0.65 -2.09
N GLU A 77 20.71 0.01 -2.57
CA GLU A 77 21.40 1.09 -1.87
C GLU A 77 20.47 2.28 -1.68
N THR A 78 19.76 2.70 -2.74
CA THR A 78 18.75 3.75 -2.66
C THR A 78 17.65 3.41 -1.66
N LEU A 79 17.11 2.19 -1.70
CA LEU A 79 16.07 1.75 -0.76
C LEU A 79 16.58 1.76 0.69
N ALA A 80 17.82 1.32 0.93
CA ALA A 80 18.44 1.37 2.25
C ALA A 80 18.55 2.82 2.76
N THR A 81 19.01 3.75 1.92
CA THR A 81 19.08 5.17 2.26
C THR A 81 17.70 5.74 2.62
N ILE A 82 16.68 5.44 1.82
CA ILE A 82 15.31 5.90 2.07
C ILE A 82 14.80 5.34 3.40
N VAL A 83 14.96 4.03 3.64
CA VAL A 83 14.54 3.38 4.88
C VAL A 83 15.24 4.02 6.07
N THR A 84 16.57 4.17 6.04
CA THR A 84 17.34 4.82 7.12
C THR A 84 16.86 6.25 7.37
N ASN A 85 16.61 7.04 6.33
CA ASN A 85 16.14 8.42 6.51
C ASN A 85 14.76 8.49 7.16
N ILE A 86 13.80 7.67 6.73
CA ILE A 86 12.45 7.63 7.30
C ILE A 86 12.49 7.18 8.75
N THR A 87 13.13 6.05 9.01
CA THR A 87 13.15 5.42 10.33
C THR A 87 13.93 6.24 11.35
N THR A 88 15.03 6.91 10.94
CA THR A 88 15.72 7.89 11.78
C THR A 88 14.83 9.08 12.09
N GLY A 89 14.17 9.63 11.06
CA GLY A 89 13.26 10.76 11.17
C GLY A 89 12.00 10.49 12.00
N CYS A 90 11.53 9.24 12.00
CA CYS A 90 10.32 8.78 12.66
C CYS A 90 10.62 7.89 13.88
N ALA A 91 11.83 7.96 14.44
CA ALA A 91 12.25 7.05 15.51
C ALA A 91 11.33 7.12 16.75
N SER A 92 10.83 8.32 17.08
CA SER A 92 9.86 8.54 18.15
C SER A 92 8.48 7.93 17.89
N ASP A 93 8.12 7.75 16.62
CA ASP A 93 6.81 7.25 16.18
C ASP A 93 6.78 5.73 16.10
N PHE A 94 7.90 5.12 15.70
CA PHE A 94 7.99 3.67 15.52
C PHE A 94 8.36 2.90 16.79
N ASN A 95 8.57 3.58 17.93
CA ASN A 95 9.00 2.96 19.19
C ASN A 95 10.22 2.02 19.03
N VAL A 96 11.08 2.29 18.03
CA VAL A 96 12.29 1.52 17.75
C VAL A 96 13.40 2.02 18.65
N ALA A 97 13.36 1.59 19.91
CA ALA A 97 14.49 1.75 20.80
C ALA A 97 15.70 0.98 20.22
N GLY A 98 16.68 1.70 19.65
CA GLY A 98 17.93 1.12 19.16
C GLY A 98 18.22 1.22 17.65
N GLY A 99 17.39 1.92 16.87
CA GLY A 99 17.61 2.13 15.44
C GLY A 99 16.79 1.18 14.55
N VAL A 100 17.01 1.24 13.23
CA VAL A 100 16.32 0.40 12.25
C VAL A 100 16.77 -1.03 12.41
N PRO A 101 15.88 -1.99 12.68
CA PRO A 101 16.23 -3.39 12.56
C PRO A 101 16.70 -3.64 11.13
N GLU A 102 17.86 -4.27 10.94
CA GLU A 102 18.37 -4.65 9.62
C GLU A 102 17.33 -5.44 8.80
N THR A 103 16.43 -6.12 9.51
CA THR A 103 15.25 -6.80 8.98
C THR A 103 14.30 -5.87 8.21
N VAL A 104 14.11 -4.61 8.60
CA VAL A 104 13.22 -3.67 7.89
C VAL A 104 13.79 -3.32 6.51
N THR A 105 15.08 -3.02 6.43
CA THR A 105 15.75 -2.71 5.15
C THR A 105 15.71 -3.92 4.22
N GLN A 106 15.99 -5.12 4.74
CA GLN A 106 15.93 -6.36 3.97
C GLN A 106 14.51 -6.64 3.45
N ILE A 107 13.49 -6.49 4.30
CA ILE A 107 12.08 -6.65 3.90
C ILE A 107 11.73 -5.65 2.80
N VAL A 108 12.11 -4.37 2.93
CA VAL A 108 11.80 -3.37 1.91
C VAL A 108 12.47 -3.70 0.58
N GLN A 109 13.75 -4.09 0.59
CA GLN A 109 14.49 -4.43 -0.63
C GLN A 109 13.88 -5.61 -1.37
N GLU A 110 13.36 -6.61 -0.66
CA GLU A 110 12.74 -7.78 -1.27
C GLU A 110 11.28 -7.55 -1.70
N VAL A 111 10.50 -6.82 -0.90
CA VAL A 111 9.08 -6.57 -1.19
C VAL A 111 8.92 -5.51 -2.28
N TYR A 112 9.83 -4.53 -2.34
CA TYR A 112 9.71 -3.38 -3.24
C TYR A 112 9.52 -3.77 -4.72
N PRO A 113 10.29 -4.70 -5.32
CA PRO A 113 10.11 -5.04 -6.73
C PRO A 113 8.72 -5.59 -7.04
N THR A 114 8.20 -6.47 -6.18
CA THR A 114 6.86 -7.05 -6.33
C THR A 114 5.78 -6.01 -6.08
N ALA A 115 5.89 -5.22 -5.01
CA ALA A 115 4.93 -4.17 -4.67
C ALA A 115 4.83 -3.13 -5.80
N ARG A 116 5.97 -2.70 -6.36
CA ARG A 116 6.01 -1.82 -7.53
C ARG A 116 5.34 -2.48 -8.74
N SER A 117 5.64 -3.75 -9.00
CA SER A 117 5.06 -4.48 -10.13
C SER A 117 3.53 -4.56 -10.02
N ILE A 118 3.01 -4.81 -8.82
CA ILE A 118 1.57 -4.79 -8.52
C ILE A 118 0.99 -3.38 -8.73
N ALA A 119 1.63 -2.35 -8.19
CA ALA A 119 1.18 -0.96 -8.32
C ALA A 119 1.16 -0.47 -9.78
N CYS A 120 2.05 -1.03 -10.61
CA CYS A 120 2.16 -0.74 -12.03
C CYS A 120 1.36 -1.68 -12.94
N LEU A 121 0.55 -2.60 -12.38
CA LEU A 121 -0.36 -3.40 -13.18
C LEU A 121 -1.33 -2.50 -13.93
N LYS A 122 -1.58 -2.87 -15.17
CA LYS A 122 -2.59 -2.26 -16.02
C LYS A 122 -3.67 -3.26 -16.33
N ASP A 123 -4.90 -2.79 -16.36
CA ASP A 123 -6.00 -3.59 -16.85
C ASP A 123 -5.87 -3.76 -18.37
N VAL A 124 -6.01 -5.00 -18.84
CA VAL A 124 -5.79 -5.35 -20.25
C VAL A 124 -6.84 -4.72 -21.18
N PRO A 125 -8.14 -4.71 -20.83
CA PRO A 125 -9.18 -4.09 -21.65
C PRO A 125 -9.05 -2.58 -21.81
N THR A 126 -8.61 -1.86 -20.78
CA THR A 126 -8.62 -0.37 -20.76
C THR A 126 -7.24 0.25 -20.88
N ASN A 127 -6.17 -0.53 -20.66
CA ASN A 127 -4.79 -0.07 -20.54
C ASN A 127 -4.57 1.01 -19.46
N GLN A 128 -5.49 1.11 -18.50
CA GLN A 128 -5.39 2.00 -17.35
C GLN A 128 -4.71 1.30 -16.17
N LEU A 129 -4.19 2.06 -15.21
CA LEU A 129 -3.59 1.51 -14.01
C LEU A 129 -4.67 0.91 -13.11
N CYS A 130 -4.47 -0.35 -12.72
CA CYS A 130 -5.40 -1.12 -11.90
C CYS A 130 -5.77 -0.41 -10.59
N VAL A 131 -4.78 0.20 -9.92
CA VAL A 131 -4.99 0.94 -8.68
C VAL A 131 -5.88 2.16 -8.91
N SER A 132 -5.64 2.89 -10.00
CA SER A 132 -6.41 4.09 -10.35
C SER A 132 -7.85 3.76 -10.73
N GLU A 133 -8.07 2.68 -11.48
CA GLU A 133 -9.42 2.19 -11.80
C GLU A 133 -10.16 1.73 -10.54
N THR A 134 -9.48 1.02 -9.64
CA THR A 134 -10.05 0.58 -8.37
C THR A 134 -10.46 1.78 -7.51
N LEU A 135 -9.58 2.76 -7.34
CA LEU A 135 -9.88 3.97 -6.57
C LEU A 135 -11.00 4.79 -7.20
N THR A 136 -11.01 4.94 -8.53
CA THR A 136 -12.08 5.65 -9.25
C THR A 136 -13.42 4.96 -9.06
N SER A 137 -13.45 3.63 -9.17
CA SER A 137 -14.66 2.85 -8.97
C SER A 137 -15.14 2.90 -7.52
N LEU A 138 -14.22 2.92 -6.56
CA LEU A 138 -14.57 3.14 -5.16
C LEU A 138 -15.21 4.52 -4.94
N GLU A 139 -14.68 5.57 -5.54
CA GLU A 139 -15.31 6.90 -5.46
C GLU A 139 -16.75 6.91 -5.98
N THR A 140 -17.08 6.08 -6.98
CA THR A 140 -18.47 5.96 -7.46
C THR A 140 -19.41 5.28 -6.46
N LEU A 141 -18.89 4.45 -5.56
CA LEU A 141 -19.68 3.71 -4.58
C LEU A 141 -19.83 4.43 -3.25
N VAL A 142 -18.74 5.01 -2.74
CA VAL A 142 -18.69 5.59 -1.38
C VAL A 142 -18.65 7.13 -1.39
N GLY A 143 -18.59 7.75 -2.57
CA GLY A 143 -18.36 9.18 -2.73
C GLY A 143 -16.86 9.51 -2.79
N LYS A 144 -16.56 10.82 -2.94
CA LYS A 144 -15.19 11.30 -3.11
C LYS A 144 -14.30 10.86 -1.95
N LEU A 145 -13.24 10.14 -2.26
CA LEU A 145 -12.30 9.65 -1.26
C LEU A 145 -11.40 10.81 -0.82
N SER A 146 -11.19 10.92 0.48
CA SER A 146 -10.13 11.72 1.05
C SER A 146 -9.02 10.82 1.60
N PHE A 147 -7.80 11.33 1.71
CA PHE A 147 -6.71 10.57 2.31
C PHE A 147 -6.94 10.29 3.80
N SER A 148 -7.79 11.05 4.50
CA SER A 148 -8.25 10.71 5.86
C SER A 148 -9.10 9.44 5.90
N ASP A 149 -9.73 9.07 4.78
CA ASP A 149 -10.50 7.82 4.66
C ASP A 149 -9.59 6.62 4.32
N LEU A 150 -8.37 6.88 3.83
CA LEU A 150 -7.35 5.88 3.53
C LEU A 150 -6.45 5.62 4.75
N ASN A 151 -7.03 5.11 5.83
CA ASN A 151 -6.22 4.61 6.93
C ASN A 151 -5.68 3.23 6.56
N VAL A 152 -4.36 3.11 6.34
CA VAL A 152 -3.69 1.83 5.99
C VAL A 152 -3.98 0.72 7.00
N ALA A 153 -4.17 1.07 8.29
CA ALA A 153 -4.50 0.11 9.34
C ALA A 153 -5.96 -0.42 9.24
N THR A 154 -6.90 0.36 8.68
CA THR A 154 -8.27 -0.11 8.43
C THR A 154 -8.53 -0.51 6.98
N ALA A 155 -7.64 -0.16 6.05
CA ALA A 155 -7.77 -0.40 4.63
C ALA A 155 -8.00 -1.89 4.30
N PHE A 156 -7.37 -2.80 5.04
CA PHE A 156 -7.63 -4.24 4.90
C PHE A 156 -9.03 -4.67 5.38
N GLY A 157 -9.55 -4.05 6.44
CA GLY A 157 -10.91 -4.30 6.93
C GLY A 157 -11.98 -3.65 6.05
N ASP A 158 -11.68 -2.49 5.45
CA ASP A 158 -12.55 -1.81 4.50
C ASP A 158 -12.53 -2.51 3.13
N PHE A 159 -11.41 -3.12 2.75
CA PHE A 159 -11.33 -4.02 1.60
C PHE A 159 -12.35 -5.18 1.71
N GLN A 160 -12.53 -5.79 2.89
CA GLN A 160 -13.56 -6.83 3.05
C GLN A 160 -14.99 -6.31 2.79
N LYS A 161 -15.30 -5.07 3.19
CA LYS A 161 -16.61 -4.46 2.93
C LYS A 161 -16.80 -4.16 1.44
N ILE A 162 -15.75 -3.71 0.77
CA ILE A 162 -15.72 -3.48 -0.68
C ILE A 162 -15.91 -4.80 -1.44
N VAL A 163 -15.21 -5.86 -1.04
CA VAL A 163 -15.26 -7.15 -1.72
C VAL A 163 -16.64 -7.80 -1.62
N VAL A 164 -17.33 -7.67 -0.47
CA VAL A 164 -18.69 -8.21 -0.28
C VAL A 164 -19.76 -7.34 -0.97
N GLY A 165 -19.56 -6.02 -1.05
CA GLY A 165 -20.50 -5.08 -1.67
C GLY A 165 -20.28 -4.82 -3.17
N ALA A 166 -19.11 -5.17 -3.71
CA ALA A 166 -18.69 -4.80 -5.05
C ALA A 166 -17.81 -5.89 -5.68
N GLN A 167 -18.39 -7.09 -5.87
CA GLN A 167 -17.71 -8.23 -6.52
C GLN A 167 -17.10 -7.85 -7.88
N ASN A 168 -17.74 -6.98 -8.67
CA ASN A 168 -17.21 -6.51 -9.95
C ASN A 168 -15.90 -5.69 -9.81
N LEU A 169 -15.59 -5.15 -8.63
CA LEU A 169 -14.33 -4.45 -8.35
C LEU A 169 -13.26 -5.40 -7.81
N ALA A 170 -13.66 -6.39 -7.02
CA ALA A 170 -12.74 -7.38 -6.46
C ALA A 170 -12.35 -8.45 -7.48
N CYS A 171 -13.27 -8.89 -8.32
CA CYS A 171 -13.11 -10.04 -9.22
C CYS A 171 -12.65 -9.62 -10.62
N THR A 172 -11.56 -8.85 -10.69
CA THR A 172 -11.02 -8.30 -11.94
C THR A 172 -9.71 -8.98 -12.35
N GLY A 173 -9.32 -8.82 -13.62
CA GLY A 173 -8.00 -9.27 -14.10
C GLY A 173 -6.84 -8.65 -13.31
N CYS A 174 -7.01 -7.39 -12.89
CA CYS A 174 -6.10 -6.68 -12.00
C CYS A 174 -5.89 -7.38 -10.66
N THR A 175 -6.98 -7.76 -9.97
CA THR A 175 -6.88 -8.48 -8.69
C THR A 175 -6.20 -9.83 -8.89
N LYS A 176 -6.60 -10.61 -9.90
CA LYS A 176 -5.95 -11.90 -10.20
C LYS A 176 -4.44 -11.73 -10.43
N ALA A 177 -4.05 -10.76 -11.26
CA ALA A 177 -2.65 -10.49 -11.55
C ALA A 177 -1.86 -10.04 -10.31
N ALA A 178 -2.46 -9.20 -9.46
CA ALA A 178 -1.84 -8.75 -8.22
C ALA A 178 -1.57 -9.92 -7.26
N PHE A 179 -2.53 -10.83 -7.08
CA PHE A 179 -2.36 -12.01 -6.24
C PHE A 179 -1.28 -12.96 -6.76
N ARG A 180 -1.19 -13.14 -8.08
CA ARG A 180 -0.15 -13.96 -8.72
C ARG A 180 1.26 -13.38 -8.54
N LEU A 181 1.40 -12.05 -8.53
CA LEU A 181 2.68 -11.41 -8.23
C LEU A 181 3.00 -11.52 -6.73
N ALA A 182 2.00 -11.27 -5.88
CA ALA A 182 2.17 -11.33 -4.43
C ALA A 182 2.59 -12.73 -3.95
N SER A 183 2.15 -13.80 -4.61
CA SER A 183 2.48 -15.20 -4.22
C SER A 183 3.93 -15.58 -4.49
N GLN A 184 4.69 -14.71 -5.14
CA GLN A 184 6.12 -14.89 -5.34
C GLN A 184 6.95 -14.38 -4.16
N LEU A 185 6.36 -13.64 -3.21
CA LEU A 185 7.03 -13.15 -2.01
C LEU A 185 7.14 -14.26 -0.96
N SER A 186 8.35 -14.48 -0.42
CA SER A 186 8.64 -15.68 0.39
C SER A 186 9.04 -15.39 1.85
N LEU A 187 9.31 -14.14 2.26
CA LEU A 187 10.03 -13.90 3.54
C LEU A 187 9.27 -13.31 4.73
N VAL A 188 7.98 -13.00 4.62
CA VAL A 188 7.22 -12.58 5.81
C VAL A 188 6.41 -13.76 6.30
N THR A 189 6.83 -14.54 7.30
CA THR A 189 6.13 -15.76 7.76
C THR A 189 4.64 -15.57 8.10
N GLU A 190 4.21 -14.35 8.43
CA GLU A 190 2.80 -13.98 8.65
C GLU A 190 2.03 -13.70 7.34
N PHE A 191 2.73 -13.29 6.29
CA PHE A 191 2.15 -12.94 4.99
C PHE A 191 1.61 -14.17 4.24
N PRO A 192 2.26 -15.36 4.21
CA PRO A 192 1.67 -16.57 3.64
C PRO A 192 0.33 -16.93 4.26
N GLN A 193 0.15 -16.73 5.59
CA GLN A 193 -1.14 -17.02 6.23
C GLN A 193 -2.19 -15.98 5.85
N ALA A 194 -1.87 -14.70 5.94
CA ALA A 194 -2.76 -13.62 5.53
C ALA A 194 -3.11 -13.72 4.03
N GLN A 195 -2.16 -14.09 3.19
CA GLN A 195 -2.31 -14.27 1.76
C GLN A 195 -3.13 -15.51 1.43
N GLN A 196 -2.91 -16.64 2.10
CA GLN A 196 -3.75 -17.82 1.94
C GLN A 196 -5.19 -17.54 2.35
N GLN A 197 -5.40 -16.82 3.46
CA GLN A 197 -6.74 -16.41 3.88
C GLN A 197 -7.38 -15.46 2.86
N ALA A 198 -6.65 -14.44 2.40
CA ALA A 198 -7.13 -13.53 1.36
C ALA A 198 -7.45 -14.27 0.05
N ALA A 199 -6.64 -15.26 -0.32
CA ALA A 199 -6.87 -16.07 -1.50
C ALA A 199 -8.13 -16.94 -1.38
N LEU A 200 -8.32 -17.60 -0.23
CA LEU A 200 -9.54 -18.38 0.04
C LEU A 200 -10.81 -17.51 0.02
N GLN A 201 -10.74 -16.30 0.58
CA GLN A 201 -11.86 -15.36 0.58
C GLN A 201 -12.18 -14.87 -0.83
N ILE A 202 -11.16 -14.55 -1.63
CA ILE A 202 -11.36 -14.12 -3.01
C ILE A 202 -11.88 -15.26 -3.88
N ASP A 203 -11.36 -16.48 -3.76
CA ASP A 203 -11.90 -17.62 -4.50
C ASP A 203 -13.35 -17.93 -4.07
N ALA A 204 -13.70 -17.76 -2.80
CA ALA A 204 -15.08 -17.92 -2.34
C ALA A 204 -16.05 -16.89 -2.95
N ILE A 205 -15.57 -15.70 -3.29
CA ILE A 205 -16.39 -14.57 -3.75
C ILE A 205 -16.37 -14.44 -5.28
N CYS A 206 -15.23 -14.70 -5.90
CA CYS A 206 -14.97 -14.53 -7.34
C CYS A 206 -15.05 -15.85 -8.12
N GLY A 207 -15.23 -16.98 -7.43
CA GLY A 207 -15.32 -18.31 -8.02
C GLY A 207 -14.08 -19.15 -7.71
N ALA A 208 -14.29 -20.47 -7.60
CA ALA A 208 -13.22 -21.40 -7.26
C ALA A 208 -12.05 -21.32 -8.25
N ASN A 209 -10.82 -21.27 -7.73
CA ASN A 209 -9.58 -21.13 -8.50
C ASN A 209 -9.47 -19.80 -9.28
N PHE A 210 -10.13 -18.74 -8.82
CA PHE A 210 -9.98 -17.42 -9.43
C PHE A 210 -8.51 -16.99 -9.46
N ILE A 211 -7.76 -17.23 -8.38
CA ILE A 211 -6.33 -16.89 -8.27
C ILE A 211 -5.40 -17.93 -8.93
N GLY A 212 -5.94 -19.11 -9.30
CA GLY A 212 -5.20 -20.25 -9.87
C GLY A 212 -4.24 -19.91 -11.01
#